data_AF-A0A0D2EVD9-F1
#
_entry.id   AF-A0A0D2EVD9-F1
#
_cell.length_a   1.000
_cell.length_b   1.000
_cell.length_c   1.000
_cell.angle_alpha   90.00
_cell.angle_beta   90.00
_cell.angle_gamma   90.00
#
_symmetry.space_group_name_H-M   'P 1'
#
loop_
_entity.id
_entity.type
_entity.pdbx_description
1 polymer ?
#
loop_
_entity_poly.entity_id
_entity_poly.type
_entity_poly.pdbx_seq_one_letter_code
_entity_poly.pdbx_strand_id
1 'polypeptide(L)'
;MWSIIELGLQKGIDCFADQGTGWWTVVRGNWNCVSNAGLLLGALAIYNEDPTGTAAQILPDTIANSQQYCAHAISSDGTWLETPDYWYFGIQSFAQIAAALISATGSDQQTLSANPAVDLTGLFRIYSQGMVDKFNYGDCGPEKITATANPLMFYGRHLGKPRWTQFQRDQEDAADPLSMFWYDTTTASGQWSDGLELDHYFSYVNTSWASMRSSWTDDNGLYVAMKASTLMGHQTHGDLDAGDFVLDALGERWAGDLCQNDYNGPGYFESENQDSRRWLYYRCGTEGQNTLLYNGSNQLVNGIPVTTFNSTENGGSSSTQNSSTAFYIADLTSFYEATSIKRGIRLLDGRKRVLIQDEIVNGGASSQWRVHTNATVVLTDDSKQARLTLNDKTVVAKITSPGDLVFKTLQAVRAPSDPPLPEGGTDLPNTGVTVLAIDVAQGNQTVSVVFTPQWPGYTATNTTKQVPLSAWNLTSHDTYDTHNETGAHNGTHTANGTDTQNGTSTHNGTDGKVENSAHRKSHMDLYVLSVLVALGAYL
;
A
#
# COMPACT_ATOMS: atom_id res chain seq x y z
N MET A 1 -26.66 29.90 -4.82
CA MET A 1 -26.42 30.20 -6.25
C MET A 1 -25.28 31.19 -6.43
N TRP A 2 -25.44 32.48 -6.10
CA TRP A 2 -24.38 33.49 -6.33
C TRP A 2 -23.01 33.11 -5.74
N SER A 3 -22.96 32.55 -4.52
CA SER A 3 -21.69 32.07 -3.96
C SER A 3 -21.05 30.93 -4.77
N ILE A 4 -21.84 30.03 -5.36
CA ILE A 4 -21.33 28.96 -6.24
C ILE A 4 -20.73 29.59 -7.50
N ILE A 5 -21.39 30.59 -8.08
CA ILE A 5 -20.92 31.31 -9.27
C ILE A 5 -19.63 32.08 -8.95
N GLU A 6 -19.67 32.99 -7.99
CA GLU A 6 -18.61 33.98 -7.76
C GLU A 6 -17.37 33.40 -7.06
N LEU A 7 -17.57 32.48 -6.11
CA LEU A 7 -16.49 31.92 -5.29
C LEU A 7 -16.04 30.54 -5.77
N GLY A 8 -16.84 29.87 -6.60
CA GLY A 8 -16.53 28.54 -7.16
C GLY A 8 -16.26 28.60 -8.65
N LEU A 9 -17.32 28.69 -9.45
CA LEU A 9 -17.24 28.48 -10.91
C LEU A 9 -16.41 29.55 -11.62
N GLN A 10 -16.57 30.83 -11.27
CA GLN A 10 -15.74 31.88 -11.85
C GLN A 10 -14.26 31.68 -11.53
N LYS A 11 -13.95 31.24 -10.30
CA LYS A 11 -12.57 30.90 -9.91
C LYS A 11 -12.03 29.69 -10.65
N GLY A 12 -12.88 28.70 -10.92
CA GLY A 12 -12.53 27.57 -11.78
C GLY A 12 -12.21 28.00 -13.21
N ILE A 13 -13.00 28.90 -13.81
CA ILE A 13 -12.71 29.48 -15.13
C ILE A 13 -11.37 30.22 -15.12
N ASP A 14 -11.12 31.03 -14.08
CA ASP A 14 -9.84 31.74 -13.92
C ASP A 14 -8.66 30.73 -13.85
N CYS A 15 -8.84 29.60 -13.15
CA CYS A 15 -7.84 28.52 -13.08
C CYS A 15 -7.57 27.87 -14.44
N PHE A 16 -8.61 27.61 -15.25
CA PHE A 16 -8.43 27.07 -16.60
C PHE A 16 -7.77 28.06 -17.57
N ALA A 17 -7.95 29.37 -17.33
CA ALA A 17 -7.32 30.41 -18.13
C ALA A 17 -5.84 30.65 -17.79
N ASP A 18 -5.43 30.38 -16.55
CA ASP A 18 -4.05 30.60 -16.07
C ASP A 18 -3.56 29.43 -15.21
N GLN A 19 -2.61 28.66 -15.76
CA GLN A 19 -1.97 27.53 -15.07
C GLN A 19 -1.16 27.95 -13.84
N GLY A 20 -0.72 29.20 -13.72
CA GLY A 20 -0.07 29.70 -12.50
C GLY A 20 -1.00 29.65 -11.29
N THR A 21 -2.29 29.91 -11.52
CA THR A 21 -3.35 29.80 -10.51
C THR A 21 -3.96 28.40 -10.50
N GLY A 22 -4.26 27.86 -11.67
CA GLY A 22 -4.87 26.55 -11.90
C GLY A 22 -3.86 25.43 -12.12
N TRP A 23 -2.78 25.37 -11.34
CA TRP A 23 -1.72 24.35 -11.51
C TRP A 23 -2.27 22.92 -11.47
N TRP A 24 -3.35 22.68 -10.71
CA TRP A 24 -4.03 21.40 -10.60
C TRP A 24 -4.66 20.92 -11.93
N THR A 25 -4.88 21.82 -12.89
CA THR A 25 -5.46 21.47 -14.21
C THR A 25 -4.54 20.60 -15.05
N VAL A 26 -3.25 20.48 -14.71
CA VAL A 26 -2.27 19.69 -15.48
C VAL A 26 -1.60 18.58 -14.68
N VAL A 27 -2.02 18.34 -13.44
CA VAL A 27 -1.47 17.27 -12.60
C VAL A 27 -2.31 16.00 -12.71
N ARG A 28 -1.66 14.84 -12.73
CA ARG A 28 -2.32 13.54 -12.60
C ARG A 28 -2.31 13.13 -11.13
N GLY A 29 -3.30 13.60 -10.37
CA GLY A 29 -3.41 13.32 -8.94
C GLY A 29 -4.75 13.78 -8.38
N ASN A 30 -4.93 13.64 -7.06
CA ASN A 30 -6.20 13.90 -6.39
C ASN A 30 -6.68 15.35 -6.60
N TRP A 31 -5.78 16.33 -6.64
CA TRP A 31 -6.13 17.75 -6.81
C TRP A 31 -6.91 18.02 -8.09
N ASN A 32 -6.54 17.32 -9.17
CA ASN A 32 -7.27 17.39 -10.42
C ASN A 32 -8.69 16.81 -10.27
N CYS A 33 -8.80 15.65 -9.64
CA CYS A 33 -10.08 14.98 -9.40
C CYS A 33 -11.02 15.84 -8.54
N VAL A 34 -10.55 16.28 -7.36
CA VAL A 34 -11.34 17.00 -6.37
C VAL A 34 -11.82 18.35 -6.91
N SER A 35 -10.93 19.09 -7.57
CA SER A 35 -11.26 20.41 -8.13
C SER A 35 -12.28 20.28 -9.26
N ASN A 36 -12.06 19.37 -10.21
CA ASN A 36 -13.02 19.13 -11.30
C ASN A 36 -14.36 18.64 -10.76
N ALA A 37 -14.39 17.75 -9.76
CA ALA A 37 -15.62 17.28 -9.15
C ALA A 37 -16.41 18.43 -8.52
N GLY A 38 -15.76 19.25 -7.68
CA GLY A 38 -16.42 20.39 -7.04
C GLY A 38 -17.02 21.38 -8.03
N LEU A 39 -16.26 21.73 -9.09
CA LEU A 39 -16.71 22.64 -10.14
C LEU A 39 -17.87 22.05 -10.96
N LEU A 40 -17.76 20.80 -11.36
CA LEU A 40 -18.78 20.11 -12.16
C LEU A 40 -20.08 19.91 -11.38
N LEU A 41 -20.01 19.43 -10.14
CA LEU A 41 -21.18 19.26 -9.29
C LEU A 41 -21.84 20.62 -9.00
N GLY A 42 -21.04 21.65 -8.72
CA GLY A 42 -21.53 23.02 -8.53
C GLY A 42 -22.26 23.55 -9.76
N ALA A 43 -21.67 23.38 -10.96
CA ALA A 43 -22.26 23.83 -12.21
C ALA A 43 -23.57 23.09 -12.54
N LEU A 44 -23.60 21.76 -12.40
CA LEU A 44 -24.82 20.98 -12.63
C LEU A 44 -25.93 21.34 -11.64
N ALA A 45 -25.59 21.63 -10.38
CA ALA A 45 -26.57 21.95 -9.34
C ALA A 45 -27.31 23.28 -9.56
N ILE A 46 -26.75 24.21 -10.36
CA ILE A 46 -27.36 25.51 -10.64
C ILE A 46 -27.57 25.76 -12.15
N TYR A 47 -27.43 24.74 -12.99
CA TYR A 47 -27.33 24.92 -14.44
C TYR A 47 -28.52 25.68 -15.03
N ASN A 48 -29.74 25.44 -14.53
CA ASN A 48 -30.96 26.09 -15.02
C ASN A 48 -31.24 27.44 -14.35
N GLU A 49 -30.67 27.66 -13.16
CA GLU A 49 -30.86 28.86 -12.35
C GLU A 49 -29.80 29.93 -12.62
N ASP A 50 -28.66 29.55 -13.21
CA ASP A 50 -27.53 30.43 -13.49
C ASP A 50 -27.88 31.50 -14.55
N PRO A 51 -27.97 32.80 -14.17
CA PRO A 51 -28.28 33.87 -15.09
C PRO A 51 -27.07 34.37 -15.89
N THR A 52 -25.84 33.94 -15.56
CA THR A 52 -24.60 34.45 -16.18
C THR A 52 -24.06 33.53 -17.27
N GLY A 53 -24.47 32.26 -17.28
CA GLY A 53 -23.95 31.24 -18.20
C GLY A 53 -22.60 30.66 -17.79
N THR A 54 -22.11 31.01 -16.60
CA THR A 54 -20.84 30.54 -16.02
C THR A 54 -20.87 29.01 -15.81
N ALA A 55 -21.99 28.44 -15.37
CA ALA A 55 -22.17 27.01 -15.21
C ALA A 55 -22.09 26.26 -16.55
N ALA A 56 -22.72 26.80 -17.60
CA ALA A 56 -22.62 26.21 -18.93
C ALA A 56 -21.20 26.33 -19.51
N GLN A 57 -20.51 27.43 -19.25
CA GLN A 57 -19.16 27.69 -19.74
C GLN A 57 -18.14 26.69 -19.19
N ILE A 58 -18.19 26.39 -17.89
CA ILE A 58 -17.13 25.60 -17.22
C ILE A 58 -17.27 24.08 -17.39
N LEU A 59 -18.47 23.58 -17.69
CA LEU A 59 -18.73 22.14 -17.77
C LEU A 59 -17.82 21.41 -18.78
N PRO A 60 -17.66 21.87 -20.04
CA PRO A 60 -16.78 21.20 -21.00
C PRO A 60 -15.34 21.09 -20.51
N ASP A 61 -14.82 22.14 -19.85
CA ASP A 61 -13.45 22.17 -19.33
C ASP A 61 -13.28 21.13 -18.22
N THR A 62 -14.21 21.08 -17.26
CA THR A 62 -14.13 20.11 -16.15
C THR A 62 -14.23 18.66 -16.61
N ILE A 63 -15.08 18.38 -17.58
CA ILE A 63 -15.26 17.03 -18.15
C ILE A 63 -13.99 16.62 -18.91
N ALA A 64 -13.53 17.44 -19.85
CA ALA A 64 -12.34 17.13 -20.65
C ALA A 64 -11.09 17.02 -19.77
N ASN A 65 -10.94 17.91 -18.79
CA ASN A 65 -9.78 17.92 -17.92
C ASN A 65 -9.73 16.71 -16.98
N SER A 66 -10.85 16.34 -16.36
CA SER A 66 -10.90 15.14 -15.51
C SER A 66 -10.63 13.85 -16.30
N GLN A 67 -11.09 13.76 -17.55
CA GLN A 67 -10.79 12.65 -18.43
C GLN A 67 -9.30 12.57 -18.79
N GLN A 68 -8.65 13.71 -19.02
CA GLN A 68 -7.25 13.78 -19.43
C GLN A 68 -6.26 13.57 -18.26
N TYR A 69 -6.62 14.00 -17.05
CA TYR A 69 -5.69 14.07 -15.93
C TYR A 69 -6.12 13.20 -14.75
N CYS A 70 -7.29 13.45 -14.16
CA CYS A 70 -7.79 12.65 -13.03
C CYS A 70 -7.89 11.16 -13.37
N ALA A 71 -8.49 10.79 -14.50
CA ALA A 71 -8.60 9.38 -14.92
C ALA A 71 -7.23 8.71 -15.09
N HIS A 72 -6.20 9.48 -15.44
CA HIS A 72 -4.83 9.01 -15.67
C HIS A 72 -3.90 9.15 -14.45
N ALA A 73 -4.44 9.53 -13.29
CA ALA A 73 -3.80 9.28 -11.99
C ALA A 73 -3.88 7.79 -11.60
N ILE A 74 -4.78 7.04 -12.25
CA ILE A 74 -4.80 5.58 -12.23
C ILE A 74 -3.79 5.08 -13.25
N SER A 75 -2.73 4.43 -12.77
CA SER A 75 -1.68 3.79 -13.56
C SER A 75 -2.24 2.65 -14.41
N SER A 76 -1.49 2.23 -15.43
CA SER A 76 -1.92 1.20 -16.38
C SER A 76 -2.19 -0.18 -15.75
N ASP A 77 -1.68 -0.42 -14.53
CA ASP A 77 -1.93 -1.64 -13.74
C ASP A 77 -3.01 -1.47 -12.66
N GLY A 78 -3.66 -0.31 -12.60
CA GLY A 78 -4.71 0.02 -11.64
C GLY A 78 -4.24 0.75 -10.38
N THR A 79 -2.93 0.88 -10.17
CA THR A 79 -2.36 1.62 -9.02
C THR A 79 -2.66 3.12 -9.08
N TRP A 80 -2.50 3.83 -7.97
CA TRP A 80 -2.59 5.28 -7.89
C TRP A 80 -1.22 5.97 -7.91
N LEU A 81 -1.08 7.06 -8.66
CA LEU A 81 0.18 7.80 -8.77
C LEU A 81 0.71 8.41 -7.47
N GLU A 82 -0.16 8.76 -6.51
CA GLU A 82 0.29 9.38 -5.24
C GLU A 82 0.57 8.31 -4.18
N THR A 83 -0.37 8.07 -3.27
CA THR A 83 -0.30 7.06 -2.21
C THR A 83 -1.63 6.31 -2.08
N PRO A 84 -1.69 5.19 -1.32
CA PRO A 84 -2.93 4.46 -1.10
C PRO A 84 -3.99 5.31 -0.42
N ASP A 85 -3.59 6.30 0.37
CA ASP A 85 -4.49 7.23 1.03
C ASP A 85 -4.98 8.36 0.14
N TYR A 86 -4.15 8.81 -0.80
CA TYR A 86 -4.54 9.84 -1.76
C TYR A 86 -5.43 9.29 -2.87
N TRP A 87 -5.36 7.99 -3.13
CA TRP A 87 -6.33 7.26 -3.95
C TRP A 87 -7.78 7.45 -3.49
N TYR A 88 -8.04 7.52 -2.18
CA TYR A 88 -9.40 7.72 -1.65
C TYR A 88 -10.02 9.03 -2.14
N PHE A 89 -9.25 10.12 -2.10
CA PHE A 89 -9.70 11.42 -2.60
C PHE A 89 -9.95 11.37 -4.10
N GLY A 90 -9.00 10.82 -4.85
CA GLY A 90 -9.09 10.72 -6.30
C GLY A 90 -10.28 9.92 -6.78
N ILE A 91 -10.43 8.68 -6.29
CA ILE A 91 -11.46 7.75 -6.71
C ILE A 91 -12.86 8.19 -6.27
N GLN A 92 -12.99 8.80 -5.09
CA GLN A 92 -14.29 9.36 -4.70
C GLN A 92 -14.70 10.53 -5.59
N SER A 93 -13.82 11.48 -5.84
CA SER A 93 -14.13 12.60 -6.71
C SER A 93 -14.38 12.17 -8.16
N PHE A 94 -13.64 11.18 -8.66
CA PHE A 94 -13.86 10.65 -10.00
C PHE A 94 -15.22 9.94 -10.13
N ALA A 95 -15.64 9.19 -9.11
CA ALA A 95 -16.99 8.60 -9.07
C ALA A 95 -18.09 9.67 -8.97
N GLN A 96 -17.87 10.73 -8.19
CA GLN A 96 -18.81 11.86 -8.10
C GLN A 96 -19.02 12.53 -9.45
N ILE A 97 -17.94 12.74 -10.22
CA ILE A 97 -18.03 13.27 -11.60
C ILE A 97 -18.92 12.37 -12.47
N ALA A 98 -18.59 11.09 -12.56
CA ALA A 98 -19.32 10.15 -13.40
C ALA A 98 -20.79 10.01 -12.96
N ALA A 99 -21.03 9.86 -11.65
CA ALA A 99 -22.38 9.73 -11.09
C ALA A 99 -23.22 11.00 -11.33
N ALA A 100 -22.65 12.19 -11.17
CA ALA A 100 -23.35 13.44 -11.42
C ALA A 100 -23.74 13.57 -12.90
N LEU A 101 -22.82 13.28 -13.83
CA LEU A 101 -23.08 13.28 -15.26
C LEU A 101 -24.19 12.29 -15.65
N ILE A 102 -24.13 11.06 -15.14
CA ILE A 102 -25.17 10.04 -15.38
C ILE A 102 -26.52 10.54 -14.87
N SER A 103 -26.56 11.08 -13.64
CA SER A 103 -27.82 11.53 -13.03
C SER A 103 -28.44 12.72 -13.76
N ALA A 104 -27.61 13.65 -14.26
CA ALA A 104 -28.08 14.86 -14.93
C ALA A 104 -28.40 14.66 -16.41
N THR A 105 -27.70 13.74 -17.09
CA THR A 105 -27.74 13.62 -18.56
C THR A 105 -28.07 12.23 -19.09
N GLY A 106 -28.10 11.21 -18.24
CA GLY A 106 -28.27 9.81 -18.62
C GLY A 106 -27.00 9.13 -19.17
N SER A 107 -25.85 9.82 -19.15
CA SER A 107 -24.56 9.33 -19.65
C SER A 107 -23.43 9.78 -18.73
N ASP A 108 -22.38 8.96 -18.57
CA ASP A 108 -21.14 9.36 -17.88
C ASP A 108 -20.23 10.21 -18.78
N GLN A 109 -20.66 10.45 -20.02
CA GLN A 109 -19.92 11.18 -21.06
C GLN A 109 -18.53 10.60 -21.35
N GLN A 110 -18.40 9.27 -21.34
CA GLN A 110 -17.14 8.53 -21.54
C GLN A 110 -16.12 8.72 -20.41
N THR A 111 -16.52 9.30 -19.28
CA THR A 111 -15.63 9.53 -18.14
C THR A 111 -15.03 8.22 -17.63
N LEU A 112 -15.84 7.18 -17.41
CA LEU A 112 -15.35 5.90 -16.89
C LEU A 112 -14.48 5.14 -17.90
N SER A 113 -14.66 5.40 -19.20
CA SER A 113 -13.86 4.80 -20.27
C SER A 113 -12.64 5.63 -20.69
N ALA A 114 -12.43 6.81 -20.08
CA ALA A 114 -11.33 7.71 -20.44
C ALA A 114 -9.95 7.07 -20.22
N ASN A 115 -9.84 6.20 -19.21
CA ASN A 115 -8.71 5.34 -18.99
C ASN A 115 -9.19 3.89 -18.82
N PRO A 116 -8.75 2.93 -19.65
CA PRO A 116 -9.17 1.53 -19.50
C PRO A 116 -8.80 0.96 -18.12
N ALA A 117 -7.73 1.45 -17.47
CA ALA A 117 -7.28 0.96 -16.17
C ALA A 117 -8.18 1.38 -14.98
N VAL A 118 -9.21 2.20 -15.19
CA VAL A 118 -10.23 2.46 -14.16
C VAL A 118 -10.84 1.14 -13.67
N ASP A 119 -10.97 0.16 -14.57
CA ASP A 119 -11.48 -1.17 -14.24
C ASP A 119 -10.46 -2.08 -13.52
N LEU A 120 -9.26 -1.59 -13.22
CA LEU A 120 -8.25 -2.30 -12.45
C LEU A 120 -8.07 -1.72 -11.05
N THR A 121 -8.54 -0.49 -10.82
CA THR A 121 -8.22 0.24 -9.57
C THR A 121 -8.81 -0.38 -8.31
N GLY A 122 -9.88 -1.16 -8.44
CA GLY A 122 -10.37 -1.96 -7.31
C GLY A 122 -9.38 -3.04 -6.86
N LEU A 123 -8.51 -3.55 -7.74
CA LEU A 123 -7.43 -4.47 -7.35
C LEU A 123 -6.41 -3.76 -6.46
N PHE A 124 -6.08 -2.50 -6.74
CA PHE A 124 -5.18 -1.71 -5.92
C PHE A 124 -5.68 -1.61 -4.46
N ARG A 125 -6.96 -1.29 -4.25
CA ARG A 125 -7.55 -1.27 -2.89
C ARG A 125 -7.54 -2.65 -2.24
N ILE A 126 -7.91 -3.71 -2.98
CA ILE A 126 -7.99 -5.08 -2.43
C ILE A 126 -6.59 -5.58 -2.00
N TYR A 127 -5.58 -5.43 -2.85
CA TYR A 127 -4.24 -5.95 -2.58
C TYR A 127 -3.43 -5.08 -1.62
N SER A 128 -3.74 -3.78 -1.51
CA SER A 128 -3.08 -2.89 -0.54
C SER A 128 -3.61 -3.13 0.88
N GLN A 129 -4.82 -3.67 1.04
CA GLN A 129 -5.34 -4.07 2.35
C GLN A 129 -4.58 -5.30 2.87
N GLY A 130 -3.77 -5.10 3.92
CA GLY A 130 -3.10 -6.17 4.66
C GLY A 130 -4.04 -6.87 5.65
N MET A 131 -3.48 -7.68 6.56
CA MET A 131 -4.28 -8.38 7.58
C MET A 131 -4.74 -7.46 8.70
N VAL A 132 -4.00 -6.36 8.93
CA VAL A 132 -4.23 -5.45 10.05
C VAL A 132 -4.61 -4.06 9.57
N ASP A 133 -3.87 -3.57 8.58
CA ASP A 133 -4.08 -2.25 7.98
C ASP A 133 -3.62 -2.29 6.53
N LYS A 134 -3.88 -1.24 5.76
CA LYS A 134 -3.34 -1.08 4.42
C LYS A 134 -1.81 -0.97 4.43
N PHE A 135 -1.20 -1.22 3.28
CA PHE A 135 0.21 -0.95 3.04
C PHE A 135 0.42 0.56 2.93
N ASN A 136 0.64 1.22 4.06
CA ASN A 136 0.98 2.64 4.11
C ASN A 136 2.37 2.87 3.50
N TYR A 137 2.45 3.90 2.66
CA TYR A 137 3.70 4.49 2.18
C TYR A 137 3.45 5.94 1.79
N GLY A 138 4.46 6.79 1.96
CA GLY A 138 4.33 8.22 1.75
C GLY A 138 3.32 8.85 2.71
N ASP A 139 2.68 9.91 2.24
CA ASP A 139 1.61 10.57 2.97
C ASP A 139 0.35 9.68 3.11
N CYS A 140 -0.12 9.50 4.35
CA CYS A 140 -1.42 8.88 4.64
C CYS A 140 -2.57 9.93 4.71
N GLY A 141 -2.25 11.21 4.64
CA GLY A 141 -3.21 12.31 4.67
C GLY A 141 -3.96 12.46 6.00
N PRO A 142 -4.88 13.43 6.08
CA PRO A 142 -5.68 13.64 7.29
C PRO A 142 -6.68 12.50 7.51
N GLU A 143 -7.31 12.49 8.69
CA GLU A 143 -8.42 11.60 8.99
C GLU A 143 -9.48 11.68 7.89
N LYS A 144 -9.84 10.51 7.35
CA LYS A 144 -10.76 10.39 6.23
C LYS A 144 -12.18 10.61 6.73
N ILE A 145 -12.70 11.83 6.62
CA ILE A 145 -14.11 12.11 6.97
C ILE A 145 -15.01 11.95 5.74
N THR A 146 -14.56 12.40 4.57
CA THR A 146 -15.36 12.42 3.33
C THR A 146 -14.63 11.83 2.13
N ALA A 147 -13.49 11.17 2.34
CA ALA A 147 -12.72 10.47 1.30
C ALA A 147 -12.67 8.98 1.67
N THR A 148 -13.49 8.17 1.02
CA THR A 148 -13.76 6.76 1.33
C THR A 148 -13.50 5.90 0.09
N ALA A 149 -13.41 4.59 0.27
CA ALA A 149 -13.39 3.65 -0.85
C ALA A 149 -14.79 3.14 -1.26
N ASN A 150 -15.86 3.62 -0.59
CA ASN A 150 -17.26 3.33 -0.92
C ASN A 150 -17.65 3.54 -2.40
N PRO A 151 -17.04 4.47 -3.16
CA PRO A 151 -17.16 4.52 -4.62
C PRO A 151 -16.94 3.20 -5.35
N LEU A 152 -16.19 2.23 -4.80
CA LEU A 152 -16.04 0.90 -5.40
C LEU A 152 -17.37 0.17 -5.63
N MET A 153 -18.42 0.48 -4.86
CA MET A 153 -19.78 -0.02 -5.12
C MET A 153 -20.37 0.58 -6.40
N PHE A 154 -20.13 1.88 -6.65
CA PHE A 154 -20.51 2.57 -7.88
C PHE A 154 -19.75 1.98 -9.08
N TYR A 155 -18.42 1.86 -8.98
CA TYR A 155 -17.60 1.27 -10.03
C TYR A 155 -18.02 -0.17 -10.33
N GLY A 156 -18.24 -0.98 -9.29
CA GLY A 156 -18.57 -2.40 -9.46
C GLY A 156 -19.83 -2.61 -10.28
N ARG A 157 -20.83 -1.74 -10.08
CA ARG A 157 -22.04 -1.71 -10.90
C ARG A 157 -21.79 -1.21 -12.32
N HIS A 158 -21.14 -0.05 -12.48
CA HIS A 158 -21.06 0.63 -13.77
C HIS A 158 -20.01 0.05 -14.73
N LEU A 159 -19.03 -0.69 -14.21
CA LEU A 159 -18.01 -1.39 -15.00
C LEU A 159 -18.24 -2.91 -15.06
N GLY A 160 -19.34 -3.41 -14.49
CA GLY A 160 -19.68 -4.84 -14.53
C GLY A 160 -18.71 -5.74 -13.73
N LYS A 161 -18.23 -5.26 -12.58
CA LYS A 161 -17.19 -5.93 -11.78
C LYS A 161 -17.65 -6.06 -10.33
N PRO A 162 -18.51 -7.07 -10.06
CA PRO A 162 -19.16 -7.23 -8.76
C PRO A 162 -18.17 -7.37 -7.59
N ARG A 163 -16.96 -7.88 -7.84
CA ARG A 163 -15.92 -8.05 -6.81
C ARG A 163 -15.61 -6.77 -6.04
N TRP A 164 -15.60 -5.60 -6.68
CA TRP A 164 -15.30 -4.36 -5.95
C TRP A 164 -16.42 -3.95 -5.01
N THR A 165 -17.68 -4.11 -5.45
CA THR A 165 -18.85 -3.93 -4.59
C THR A 165 -18.82 -4.91 -3.43
N GLN A 166 -18.50 -6.17 -3.68
CA GLN A 166 -18.44 -7.22 -2.65
C GLN A 166 -17.35 -6.93 -1.62
N PHE A 167 -16.14 -6.62 -2.06
CA PHE A 167 -15.02 -6.31 -1.17
C PHE A 167 -15.36 -5.11 -0.31
N GLN A 168 -15.71 -3.97 -0.92
CA GLN A 168 -15.90 -2.72 -0.18
C GLN A 168 -17.05 -2.78 0.82
N ARG A 169 -18.12 -3.54 0.53
CA ARG A 169 -19.23 -3.75 1.48
C ARG A 169 -18.81 -4.49 2.74
N ASP A 170 -17.77 -5.31 2.65
CA ASP A 170 -17.25 -6.12 3.74
C ASP A 170 -16.08 -5.43 4.48
N GLN A 171 -15.69 -4.21 4.08
CA GLN A 171 -14.62 -3.43 4.72
C GLN A 171 -15.18 -2.30 5.60
N GLU A 172 -14.48 -2.04 6.71
CA GLU A 172 -14.68 -0.80 7.46
C GLU A 172 -14.11 0.39 6.68
N ASP A 173 -14.85 1.49 6.69
CA ASP A 173 -14.44 2.77 6.11
C ASP A 173 -15.22 3.91 6.80
N ALA A 174 -14.86 5.15 6.53
CA ALA A 174 -15.56 6.28 7.12
C ALA A 174 -17.02 6.38 6.65
N ALA A 175 -17.87 6.93 7.51
CA ALA A 175 -19.28 7.13 7.20
C ALA A 175 -19.46 8.19 6.11
N ASP A 176 -19.85 7.76 4.90
CA ASP A 176 -20.13 8.64 3.76
C ASP A 176 -21.60 8.52 3.34
N PRO A 177 -22.40 9.61 3.41
CA PRO A 177 -23.80 9.59 3.00
C PRO A 177 -23.99 9.23 1.52
N LEU A 178 -23.00 9.46 0.66
CA LEU A 178 -23.07 9.09 -0.76
C LEU A 178 -23.15 7.58 -0.97
N SER A 179 -22.67 6.80 0.00
CA SER A 179 -22.75 5.34 -0.02
C SER A 179 -24.18 4.84 -0.16
N MET A 180 -25.17 5.57 0.38
CA MET A 180 -26.58 5.20 0.26
C MET A 180 -27.07 5.17 -1.21
N PHE A 181 -26.50 6.01 -2.08
CA PHE A 181 -26.87 6.04 -3.50
C PHE A 181 -26.19 4.94 -4.32
N TRP A 182 -25.08 4.40 -3.83
CA TRP A 182 -24.28 3.41 -4.54
C TRP A 182 -24.42 2.00 -3.98
N TYR A 183 -24.99 1.86 -2.78
CA TYR A 183 -25.21 0.56 -2.15
C TYR A 183 -26.13 -0.31 -3.00
N ASP A 184 -25.63 -1.49 -3.37
CA ASP A 184 -26.36 -2.49 -4.13
C ASP A 184 -26.69 -3.69 -3.25
N THR A 185 -27.97 -3.92 -3.00
CA THR A 185 -28.48 -5.07 -2.24
C THR A 185 -28.53 -6.37 -3.05
N THR A 186 -28.35 -6.31 -4.37
CA THR A 186 -28.50 -7.47 -5.28
C THR A 186 -27.21 -8.26 -5.46
N THR A 187 -26.05 -7.63 -5.28
CA THR A 187 -24.74 -8.29 -5.26
C THR A 187 -24.56 -9.06 -3.95
N ALA A 188 -24.40 -10.38 -4.01
CA ALA A 188 -24.17 -11.21 -2.81
C ALA A 188 -22.80 -10.91 -2.17
N SER A 189 -22.73 -10.74 -0.84
CA SER A 189 -21.49 -10.51 -0.09
C SER A 189 -20.70 -11.80 0.18
N GLY A 190 -19.45 -11.67 0.66
CA GLY A 190 -18.67 -12.79 1.18
C GLY A 190 -17.99 -13.70 0.16
N GLN A 191 -17.96 -13.34 -1.13
CA GLN A 191 -17.28 -14.12 -2.19
C GLN A 191 -16.22 -13.31 -2.98
N TRP A 192 -15.83 -12.12 -2.49
CA TRP A 192 -14.89 -11.27 -3.24
C TRP A 192 -13.50 -11.92 -3.41
N SER A 193 -13.09 -12.74 -2.45
CA SER A 193 -11.80 -13.45 -2.45
C SER A 193 -11.80 -14.72 -3.32
N ASP A 194 -12.97 -15.18 -3.78
CA ASP A 194 -13.07 -16.43 -4.54
C ASP A 194 -12.33 -16.32 -5.87
N GLY A 195 -11.40 -17.25 -6.09
CA GLY A 195 -10.52 -17.27 -7.26
C GLY A 195 -9.55 -16.09 -7.34
N LEU A 196 -9.37 -15.32 -6.27
CA LEU A 196 -8.37 -14.25 -6.21
C LEU A 196 -7.03 -14.82 -5.75
N GLU A 197 -5.97 -14.48 -6.47
CA GLU A 197 -4.61 -14.89 -6.14
C GLU A 197 -4.17 -14.31 -4.79
N LEU A 198 -3.29 -15.02 -4.07
CA LEU A 198 -2.74 -14.50 -2.81
C LEU A 198 -1.75 -13.35 -3.02
N ASP A 199 -1.18 -13.26 -4.22
CA ASP A 199 -0.12 -12.30 -4.51
C ASP A 199 -0.44 -11.52 -5.76
N HIS A 200 -0.01 -10.27 -5.79
CA HIS A 200 -0.15 -9.41 -6.94
C HIS A 200 1.05 -8.51 -7.09
N TYR A 201 1.41 -8.25 -8.34
CA TYR A 201 2.50 -7.38 -8.72
C TYR A 201 1.97 -6.27 -9.62
N PHE A 202 2.06 -5.05 -9.10
CA PHE A 202 1.81 -3.82 -9.84
C PHE A 202 3.15 -3.37 -10.42
N SER A 203 3.28 -3.43 -11.74
CA SER A 203 4.55 -3.32 -12.45
C SER A 203 4.83 -1.94 -13.05
N TYR A 204 3.89 -1.00 -12.94
CA TYR A 204 4.08 0.35 -13.45
C TYR A 204 5.22 1.02 -12.71
N VAL A 205 6.28 1.43 -13.42
CA VAL A 205 7.55 1.85 -12.81
C VAL A 205 7.42 3.02 -11.82
N ASN A 206 6.47 3.94 -12.04
CA ASN A 206 6.25 5.05 -11.12
C ASN A 206 5.54 4.62 -9.84
N THR A 207 4.93 3.45 -9.80
CA THR A 207 4.17 2.97 -8.64
C THR A 207 4.36 1.46 -8.51
N SER A 208 5.59 0.95 -8.68
CA SER A 208 5.86 -0.49 -8.71
C SER A 208 5.94 -1.03 -7.29
N TRP A 209 5.14 -2.05 -7.02
CA TRP A 209 5.09 -2.74 -5.73
C TRP A 209 4.44 -4.11 -5.87
N ALA A 210 4.69 -4.98 -4.90
CA ALA A 210 4.01 -6.26 -4.82
C ALA A 210 3.47 -6.50 -3.41
N SER A 211 2.29 -7.11 -3.34
CA SER A 211 1.74 -7.66 -2.10
C SER A 211 1.78 -9.17 -2.15
N MET A 212 2.11 -9.80 -1.03
CA MET A 212 2.11 -11.25 -0.87
C MET A 212 1.48 -11.64 0.46
N ARG A 213 0.62 -12.65 0.48
CA ARG A 213 -0.11 -13.03 1.71
C ARG A 213 -0.32 -14.53 1.87
N SER A 214 -0.65 -14.99 3.07
CA SER A 214 -0.95 -16.41 3.34
C SER A 214 -2.43 -16.77 3.13
N SER A 215 -3.34 -15.81 3.32
CA SER A 215 -4.79 -16.01 3.26
C SER A 215 -5.52 -14.69 2.97
N TRP A 216 -6.69 -14.77 2.35
CA TRP A 216 -7.66 -13.67 2.26
C TRP A 216 -8.69 -13.68 3.41
N THR A 217 -8.73 -14.75 4.19
CA THR A 217 -9.83 -15.06 5.13
C THR A 217 -9.37 -15.34 6.56
N ASP A 218 -8.06 -15.32 6.81
CA ASP A 218 -7.48 -15.45 8.14
C ASP A 218 -6.81 -14.15 8.54
N ASP A 219 -7.46 -13.39 9.42
CA ASP A 219 -6.97 -12.09 9.92
C ASP A 219 -5.68 -12.23 10.75
N ASN A 220 -5.33 -13.45 11.19
CA ASN A 220 -4.04 -13.70 11.83
C ASN A 220 -2.94 -14.04 10.81
N GLY A 221 -3.27 -14.18 9.53
CA GLY A 221 -2.35 -14.60 8.50
C GLY A 221 -1.14 -13.67 8.33
N LEU A 222 -0.25 -14.06 7.43
CA LEU A 222 0.92 -13.28 7.05
C LEU A 222 0.58 -12.41 5.84
N TYR A 223 0.92 -11.13 5.89
CA TYR A 223 0.90 -10.23 4.75
C TYR A 223 2.21 -9.44 4.71
N VAL A 224 2.78 -9.30 3.53
CA VAL A 224 3.88 -8.36 3.27
C VAL A 224 3.60 -7.61 2.00
N ALA A 225 4.02 -6.36 1.95
CA ALA A 225 4.08 -5.60 0.73
C ALA A 225 5.37 -4.78 0.71
N MET A 226 6.00 -4.70 -0.46
CA MET A 226 7.22 -3.92 -0.66
C MET A 226 7.07 -3.11 -1.93
N LYS A 227 7.42 -1.82 -1.86
CA LYS A 227 7.44 -0.92 -3.02
C LYS A 227 8.85 -0.59 -3.45
N ALA A 228 9.04 -0.47 -4.75
CA ALA A 228 10.20 0.15 -5.33
C ALA A 228 9.77 0.79 -6.63
N SER A 229 9.51 2.10 -6.56
CA SER A 229 9.07 2.94 -7.66
C SER A 229 10.03 4.12 -7.86
N THR A 230 9.80 4.95 -8.89
CA THR A 230 10.37 6.30 -8.89
C THR A 230 9.97 7.05 -7.62
N LEU A 231 10.73 8.08 -7.23
CA LEU A 231 10.47 8.92 -6.04
C LEU A 231 9.84 10.28 -6.40
N MET A 232 9.58 10.52 -7.68
CA MET A 232 8.98 11.75 -8.20
C MET A 232 7.75 11.43 -9.05
N GLY A 233 6.89 12.42 -9.21
CA GLY A 233 5.62 12.34 -9.92
C GLY A 233 4.44 11.98 -9.01
N HIS A 234 4.58 12.16 -7.70
CA HIS A 234 3.62 11.77 -6.66
C HIS A 234 2.94 12.98 -6.01
N GLN A 235 2.99 14.14 -6.68
CA GLN A 235 2.36 15.39 -6.24
C GLN A 235 2.77 15.77 -4.81
N THR A 236 4.05 15.55 -4.46
CA THR A 236 4.61 15.82 -3.13
C THR A 236 3.94 15.03 -2.00
N HIS A 237 3.36 13.87 -2.32
CA HIS A 237 2.82 12.91 -1.34
C HIS A 237 3.71 11.66 -1.21
N GLY A 238 4.66 11.45 -2.12
CA GLY A 238 5.67 10.40 -1.99
C GLY A 238 6.81 10.79 -1.03
N ASP A 239 7.50 9.77 -0.54
CA ASP A 239 8.70 9.90 0.31
C ASP A 239 9.93 9.32 -0.39
N LEU A 240 11.10 9.34 0.26
CA LEU A 240 12.34 8.77 -0.27
C LEU A 240 12.55 7.31 0.18
N ASP A 241 11.67 6.45 -0.31
CA ASP A 241 11.25 5.18 0.28
C ASP A 241 11.30 4.00 -0.73
N ALA A 242 12.24 4.04 -1.69
CA ALA A 242 12.45 2.89 -2.58
C ALA A 242 12.96 1.69 -1.77
N GLY A 243 12.26 0.56 -1.85
CA GLY A 243 12.53 -0.64 -1.06
C GLY A 243 11.83 -0.69 0.31
N ASP A 244 10.95 0.28 0.60
CA ASP A 244 10.13 0.29 1.81
C ASP A 244 9.09 -0.86 1.81
N PHE A 245 8.77 -1.36 3.00
CA PHE A 245 7.89 -2.51 3.16
C PHE A 245 7.14 -2.51 4.49
N VAL A 246 6.03 -3.26 4.51
CA VAL A 246 5.28 -3.58 5.73
C VAL A 246 5.20 -5.09 5.95
N LEU A 247 4.99 -5.48 7.20
CA LEU A 247 4.82 -6.88 7.60
C LEU A 247 3.71 -7.02 8.63
N ASP A 248 2.65 -7.75 8.27
CA ASP A 248 1.60 -8.21 9.18
C ASP A 248 1.77 -9.71 9.45
N ALA A 249 1.56 -10.10 10.70
CA ALA A 249 1.43 -11.50 11.11
C ALA A 249 0.77 -11.56 12.48
N LEU A 250 0.06 -12.66 12.77
CA LEU A 250 -0.60 -12.87 14.06
C LEU A 250 -1.60 -11.74 14.39
N GLY A 251 -2.16 -11.07 13.38
CA GLY A 251 -3.06 -9.93 13.58
C GLY A 251 -2.38 -8.69 14.15
N GLU A 252 -1.06 -8.50 13.92
CA GLU A 252 -0.31 -7.29 14.30
C GLU A 252 0.60 -6.81 13.16
N ARG A 253 0.83 -5.49 13.08
CA ARG A 253 1.78 -4.82 12.17
C ARG A 253 3.16 -4.75 12.84
N TRP A 254 4.11 -5.54 12.34
CA TRP A 254 5.46 -5.70 12.91
C TRP A 254 6.50 -4.77 12.28
N ALA A 255 6.36 -4.47 11.00
CA ALA A 255 7.12 -3.43 10.29
C ALA A 255 6.11 -2.48 9.66
N GLY A 256 6.12 -1.22 10.04
CA GLY A 256 5.13 -0.22 9.64
C GLY A 256 5.76 1.05 9.11
N ASP A 257 4.96 1.85 8.42
CA ASP A 257 5.31 3.16 7.91
C ASP A 257 4.80 4.28 8.86
N LEU A 258 5.48 5.42 8.86
CA LEU A 258 5.19 6.54 9.77
C LEU A 258 4.21 7.56 9.21
N CYS A 259 3.83 7.41 7.93
CA CYS A 259 3.00 8.34 7.20
C CYS A 259 3.62 9.76 7.13
N GLN A 260 2.79 10.76 6.81
CA GLN A 260 3.21 12.16 6.66
C GLN A 260 3.88 12.76 7.91
N ASN A 261 4.66 13.82 7.69
CA ASN A 261 4.98 14.81 8.72
C ASN A 261 3.88 15.90 8.80
N ASP A 262 4.11 16.98 9.54
CA ASP A 262 3.17 18.12 9.61
C ASP A 262 3.07 18.83 8.26
N TYR A 263 1.87 18.81 7.67
CA TYR A 263 1.54 19.48 6.42
C TYR A 263 1.68 21.00 6.47
N ASN A 264 1.63 21.60 7.66
CA ASN A 264 1.87 23.03 7.85
C ASN A 264 3.36 23.33 8.01
N GLY A 265 4.22 22.30 7.96
CA GLY A 265 5.67 22.45 8.00
C GLY A 265 6.19 23.29 6.83
N PRO A 266 7.08 24.26 7.07
CA PRO A 266 7.68 25.06 6.00
C PRO A 266 8.37 24.18 4.96
N GLY A 267 8.01 24.35 3.68
CA GLY A 267 8.59 23.60 2.56
C GLY A 267 8.07 22.16 2.38
N TYR A 268 7.04 21.73 3.11
CA TYR A 268 6.52 20.36 3.03
C TYR A 268 6.04 19.97 1.62
N PHE A 269 5.29 20.86 0.97
CA PHE A 269 4.77 20.69 -0.41
C PHE A 269 5.57 21.50 -1.43
N GLU A 270 6.84 21.81 -1.16
CA GLU A 270 7.64 22.70 -2.02
C GLU A 270 7.94 22.08 -3.39
N SER A 271 8.51 20.87 -3.39
CA SER A 271 8.79 20.11 -4.61
C SER A 271 9.24 18.69 -4.26
N GLU A 272 9.43 17.86 -5.30
CA GLU A 272 10.06 16.54 -5.20
C GLU A 272 11.53 16.56 -5.67
N ASN A 273 12.11 17.75 -5.89
CA ASN A 273 13.50 17.89 -6.32
C ASN A 273 14.46 17.40 -5.23
N GLN A 274 15.69 17.05 -5.62
CA GLN A 274 16.70 16.49 -4.70
C GLN A 274 17.00 17.39 -3.50
N ASP A 275 16.94 18.71 -3.69
CA ASP A 275 17.21 19.76 -2.70
C ASP A 275 15.96 20.28 -1.98
N SER A 276 14.81 19.62 -2.16
CA SER A 276 13.56 19.99 -1.52
C SER A 276 13.69 19.96 0.01
N ARG A 277 13.15 20.99 0.67
CA ARG A 277 13.08 21.05 2.14
C ARG A 277 12.20 19.94 2.73
N ARG A 278 11.30 19.35 1.94
CA ARG A 278 10.50 18.18 2.32
C ARG A 278 11.37 17.04 2.87
N TRP A 279 12.53 16.81 2.26
CA TRP A 279 13.42 15.69 2.60
C TRP A 279 14.23 15.89 3.89
N LEU A 280 14.09 17.06 4.54
CA LEU A 280 14.69 17.34 5.84
C LEU A 280 13.86 16.77 7.00
N TYR A 281 12.56 16.56 6.79
CA TYR A 281 11.68 15.92 7.77
C TYR A 281 11.96 14.43 7.86
N TYR A 282 12.04 13.90 9.09
CA TYR A 282 12.43 12.51 9.35
C TYR A 282 11.59 11.52 8.55
N ARG A 283 10.27 11.69 8.61
CA ARG A 283 9.31 10.78 7.97
C ARG A 283 9.41 10.81 6.45
N CYS A 284 9.74 11.94 5.85
CA CYS A 284 9.79 12.07 4.39
C CYS A 284 11.14 11.65 3.77
N GLY A 285 12.22 11.73 4.54
CA GLY A 285 13.56 11.31 4.14
C GLY A 285 13.77 9.79 4.28
N THR A 286 14.80 9.27 3.61
CA THR A 286 15.15 7.84 3.61
C THR A 286 15.43 7.29 5.00
N GLU A 287 15.88 8.14 5.92
CA GLU A 287 16.14 7.74 7.30
C GLU A 287 14.87 7.23 8.03
N GLY A 288 13.71 7.82 7.73
CA GLY A 288 12.41 7.47 8.32
C GLY A 288 11.71 6.26 7.70
N GLN A 289 12.35 5.61 6.72
CA GLN A 289 11.74 4.56 5.89
C GLN A 289 12.30 3.18 6.27
N ASN A 290 11.57 2.09 5.97
CA ASN A 290 12.03 0.72 6.18
C ASN A 290 12.95 0.26 5.03
N THR A 291 14.01 1.03 4.76
CA THR A 291 14.96 0.80 3.66
C THR A 291 16.43 0.83 4.11
N LEU A 292 17.36 0.86 3.16
CA LEU A 292 18.79 1.06 3.42
C LEU A 292 19.14 2.54 3.41
N LEU A 293 19.74 3.03 4.50
CA LEU A 293 20.37 4.34 4.54
C LEU A 293 21.84 4.22 4.13
N TYR A 294 22.16 4.51 2.87
CA TYR A 294 23.53 4.46 2.35
C TYR A 294 24.26 5.78 2.61
N ASN A 295 25.48 5.72 3.16
CA ASN A 295 26.31 6.89 3.47
C ASN A 295 25.60 7.97 4.32
N GLY A 296 24.65 7.58 5.18
CA GLY A 296 23.86 8.53 5.97
C GLY A 296 23.06 9.54 5.13
N SER A 297 22.78 9.22 3.87
CA SER A 297 22.22 10.15 2.89
C SER A 297 20.88 9.67 2.36
N ASN A 298 20.05 10.64 1.99
CA ASN A 298 18.80 10.40 1.29
C ASN A 298 19.03 9.74 -0.08
N GLN A 299 18.06 8.94 -0.51
CA GLN A 299 18.01 8.39 -1.85
C GLN A 299 18.01 9.48 -2.92
N LEU A 300 18.55 9.14 -4.09
CA LEU A 300 18.55 9.99 -5.27
C LEU A 300 17.15 10.01 -5.90
N VAL A 301 16.53 11.18 -6.02
CA VAL A 301 15.13 11.33 -6.47
C VAL A 301 14.91 10.89 -7.91
N ASN A 302 15.96 10.90 -8.74
CA ASN A 302 15.94 10.47 -10.13
C ASN A 302 16.17 8.95 -10.30
N GLY A 303 16.29 8.21 -9.20
CA GLY A 303 16.41 6.76 -9.24
C GLY A 303 15.21 6.11 -9.93
N ILE A 304 15.49 5.05 -10.68
CA ILE A 304 14.49 4.23 -11.38
C ILE A 304 14.79 2.77 -11.01
N PRO A 305 13.82 2.05 -10.42
CA PRO A 305 14.05 0.68 -9.97
C PRO A 305 13.90 -0.30 -11.14
N VAL A 306 14.58 -1.43 -11.04
CA VAL A 306 14.28 -2.61 -11.87
C VAL A 306 13.74 -3.70 -10.96
N THR A 307 12.52 -4.16 -11.23
CA THR A 307 11.78 -5.02 -10.31
C THR A 307 11.48 -6.38 -10.92
N THR A 308 11.68 -7.44 -10.13
CA THR A 308 11.38 -8.83 -10.49
C THR A 308 10.40 -9.39 -9.48
N PHE A 309 9.35 -10.06 -9.95
CA PHE A 309 8.37 -10.74 -9.11
C PHE A 309 8.11 -12.16 -9.61
N ASN A 310 7.90 -13.09 -8.70
CA ASN A 310 7.36 -14.41 -9.04
C ASN A 310 6.61 -15.02 -7.84
N SER A 311 5.59 -15.82 -8.12
CA SER A 311 4.79 -16.51 -7.11
C SER A 311 4.43 -17.93 -7.55
N THR A 312 4.30 -18.85 -6.59
CA THR A 312 3.61 -20.13 -6.82
C THR A 312 2.13 -19.84 -7.01
N GLU A 313 1.60 -20.04 -8.22
CA GLU A 313 0.19 -19.83 -8.55
C GLU A 313 -0.73 -20.61 -7.61
N ASN A 314 -1.27 -19.92 -6.60
CA ASN A 314 -2.34 -20.42 -5.77
C ASN A 314 -3.61 -19.69 -6.15
N GLY A 315 -4.36 -20.23 -7.11
CA GLY A 315 -5.78 -19.88 -7.19
C GLY A 315 -6.46 -20.37 -5.91
N GLY A 316 -6.91 -19.44 -5.05
CA GLY A 316 -7.66 -19.79 -3.84
C GLY A 316 -7.44 -18.86 -2.65
N SER A 317 -8.40 -18.87 -1.73
CA SER A 317 -8.49 -17.92 -0.60
C SER A 317 -7.46 -18.14 0.51
N SER A 318 -6.68 -19.22 0.50
CA SER A 318 -5.62 -19.52 1.47
C SER A 318 -4.65 -20.58 0.93
N SER A 319 -3.38 -20.53 1.33
CA SER A 319 -2.43 -21.61 1.05
C SER A 319 -2.30 -22.57 2.23
N THR A 320 -2.34 -23.88 1.96
CA THR A 320 -2.00 -24.95 2.91
C THR A 320 -0.78 -25.76 2.47
N GLN A 321 -0.17 -25.39 1.34
CA GLN A 321 0.95 -26.13 0.76
C GLN A 321 2.28 -25.62 1.29
N ASN A 322 3.13 -26.55 1.76
CA ASN A 322 4.46 -26.23 2.29
C ASN A 322 5.40 -25.62 1.24
N SER A 323 5.17 -25.88 -0.06
CA SER A 323 5.97 -25.32 -1.16
C SER A 323 5.53 -23.92 -1.57
N SER A 324 4.45 -23.37 -0.98
CA SER A 324 3.95 -22.09 -1.43
C SER A 324 4.84 -20.92 -1.02
N THR A 325 5.14 -20.05 -1.98
CA THR A 325 6.04 -18.91 -1.81
C THR A 325 5.76 -17.85 -2.86
N ALA A 326 6.24 -16.65 -2.59
CA ALA A 326 6.36 -15.56 -3.55
C ALA A 326 7.60 -14.74 -3.17
N PHE A 327 8.15 -14.02 -4.14
CA PHE A 327 9.22 -13.08 -3.90
C PHE A 327 9.12 -11.86 -4.81
N TYR A 328 9.68 -10.76 -4.32
CA TYR A 328 9.84 -9.51 -5.04
C TYR A 328 11.27 -8.99 -4.82
N ILE A 329 11.93 -8.58 -5.89
CA ILE A 329 13.30 -8.06 -5.88
C ILE A 329 13.28 -6.68 -6.54
N ALA A 330 13.91 -5.72 -5.88
CA ALA A 330 14.16 -4.40 -6.41
C ALA A 330 15.67 -4.18 -6.57
N ASP A 331 16.10 -3.84 -7.78
CA ASP A 331 17.40 -3.22 -8.00
C ASP A 331 17.29 -1.74 -7.62
N LEU A 332 17.93 -1.39 -6.51
CA LEU A 332 17.91 -0.05 -5.94
C LEU A 332 19.17 0.74 -6.29
N THR A 333 20.02 0.22 -7.18
CA THR A 333 21.34 0.79 -7.46
C THR A 333 21.26 2.26 -7.89
N SER A 334 20.24 2.64 -8.67
CA SER A 334 20.06 4.01 -9.17
C SER A 334 19.67 5.04 -8.10
N PHE A 335 19.24 4.59 -6.92
CA PHE A 335 18.85 5.48 -5.81
C PHE A 335 20.02 5.85 -4.90
N TYR A 336 21.21 5.29 -5.15
CA TYR A 336 22.38 5.51 -4.30
C TYR A 336 23.63 5.72 -5.15
N GLU A 337 24.61 6.44 -4.60
CA GLU A 337 25.95 6.54 -5.18
C GLU A 337 26.79 5.28 -4.85
N ALA A 338 26.32 4.13 -5.33
CA ALA A 338 26.90 2.81 -5.08
C ALA A 338 27.03 1.99 -6.38
N THR A 339 27.92 0.99 -6.37
CA THR A 339 28.13 0.14 -7.56
C THR A 339 26.95 -0.80 -7.81
N SER A 340 26.42 -1.45 -6.76
CA SER A 340 25.16 -2.16 -6.83
C SER A 340 24.54 -2.30 -5.44
N ILE A 341 23.25 -1.99 -5.33
CA ILE A 341 22.44 -2.22 -4.13
C ILE A 341 21.13 -2.85 -4.59
N LYS A 342 20.84 -4.05 -4.09
CA LYS A 342 19.60 -4.77 -4.40
C LYS A 342 18.94 -5.25 -3.13
N ARG A 343 17.61 -5.23 -3.12
CA ARG A 343 16.79 -5.75 -2.04
C ARG A 343 15.85 -6.82 -2.56
N GLY A 344 15.67 -7.88 -1.80
CA GLY A 344 14.62 -8.87 -2.01
C GLY A 344 13.80 -9.11 -0.75
N ILE A 345 12.50 -9.33 -0.95
CA ILE A 345 11.57 -9.86 0.04
C ILE A 345 11.01 -11.19 -0.45
N ARG A 346 10.98 -12.21 0.41
CA ARG A 346 10.51 -13.56 0.06
C ARG A 346 9.72 -14.21 1.19
N LEU A 347 8.65 -14.91 0.84
CA LEU A 347 7.94 -15.81 1.74
C LEU A 347 8.62 -17.18 1.82
N LEU A 348 8.80 -17.69 3.03
CA LEU A 348 9.42 -19.00 3.30
C LEU A 348 8.44 -19.94 4.01
N ASP A 349 8.74 -21.24 3.96
CA ASP A 349 8.07 -22.31 4.71
C ASP A 349 6.55 -22.34 4.54
N GLY A 350 6.06 -22.29 3.30
CA GLY A 350 4.63 -22.23 3.03
C GLY A 350 4.01 -20.94 3.58
N ARG A 351 4.70 -19.79 3.40
CA ARG A 351 4.24 -18.45 3.80
C ARG A 351 4.12 -18.23 5.31
N LYS A 352 5.00 -18.86 6.09
CA LYS A 352 5.06 -18.73 7.57
C LYS A 352 6.18 -17.82 8.06
N ARG A 353 7.15 -17.51 7.21
CA ARG A 353 8.28 -16.63 7.53
C ARG A 353 8.55 -15.68 6.38
N VAL A 354 9.22 -14.57 6.68
CA VAL A 354 9.63 -13.56 5.69
C VAL A 354 11.14 -13.42 5.72
N LEU A 355 11.78 -13.51 4.55
CA LEU A 355 13.18 -13.16 4.35
C LEU A 355 13.26 -11.78 3.69
N ILE A 356 14.00 -10.88 4.32
CA ILE A 356 14.52 -9.66 3.69
C ILE A 356 16.01 -9.89 3.43
N GLN A 357 16.46 -9.66 2.20
CA GLN A 357 17.86 -9.76 1.84
C GLN A 357 18.31 -8.55 1.05
N ASP A 358 19.35 -7.89 1.54
CA ASP A 358 20.03 -6.81 0.84
C ASP A 358 21.43 -7.26 0.39
N GLU A 359 21.78 -6.94 -0.85
CA GLU A 359 23.10 -7.19 -1.43
C GLU A 359 23.73 -5.88 -1.88
N ILE A 360 24.87 -5.55 -1.26
CA ILE A 360 25.68 -4.39 -1.59
C ILE A 360 26.97 -4.91 -2.20
N VAL A 361 27.26 -4.52 -3.43
CA VAL A 361 28.50 -4.88 -4.14
C VAL A 361 29.37 -3.65 -4.28
N ASN A 362 30.63 -3.76 -3.87
CA ASN A 362 31.64 -2.70 -3.90
C ASN A 362 31.11 -1.36 -3.34
N GLY A 363 30.43 -1.40 -2.19
CA GLY A 363 29.95 -0.21 -1.50
C GLY A 363 31.13 0.68 -1.11
N GLY A 364 31.11 1.94 -1.55
CA GLY A 364 32.16 2.93 -1.25
C GLY A 364 32.01 3.58 0.13
N ALA A 365 30.88 3.35 0.80
CA ALA A 365 30.54 3.88 2.12
C ALA A 365 29.81 2.84 2.98
N SER A 366 29.74 3.09 4.28
CA SER A 366 28.89 2.31 5.19
C SER A 366 27.42 2.58 4.92
N SER A 367 26.57 1.62 5.30
CA SER A 367 25.12 1.73 5.23
C SER A 367 24.48 1.37 6.56
N GLN A 368 23.19 1.65 6.71
CA GLN A 368 22.39 1.16 7.81
C GLN A 368 21.09 0.56 7.29
N TRP A 369 20.85 -0.70 7.63
CA TRP A 369 19.56 -1.35 7.42
C TRP A 369 18.61 -0.92 8.54
N ARG A 370 17.39 -0.49 8.22
CA ARG A 370 16.44 0.07 9.19
C ARG A 370 15.03 -0.51 9.00
N VAL A 371 14.35 -0.78 10.11
CA VAL A 371 12.93 -1.15 10.18
C VAL A 371 12.27 -0.51 11.40
N HIS A 372 11.14 0.15 11.20
CA HIS A 372 10.33 0.80 12.23
C HIS A 372 9.27 -0.17 12.75
N THR A 373 9.16 -0.26 14.08
CA THR A 373 8.21 -1.14 14.75
C THR A 373 7.68 -0.53 16.04
N ASN A 374 6.40 -0.78 16.35
CA ASN A 374 5.83 -0.43 17.65
C ASN A 374 6.12 -1.50 18.71
N ALA A 375 6.80 -2.59 18.33
CA ALA A 375 7.11 -3.68 19.22
C ALA A 375 8.12 -3.28 20.29
N THR A 376 7.97 -3.88 21.48
CA THR A 376 9.09 -3.93 22.42
C THR A 376 10.15 -4.88 21.86
N VAL A 377 11.38 -4.39 21.69
CA VAL A 377 12.48 -5.14 21.11
C VAL A 377 13.46 -5.57 22.20
N VAL A 378 13.73 -6.88 22.27
CA VAL A 378 14.79 -7.46 23.11
C VAL A 378 15.81 -8.14 22.21
N LEU A 379 17.06 -7.68 22.27
CA LEU A 379 18.17 -8.29 21.54
C LEU A 379 18.70 -9.51 22.30
N THR A 380 18.89 -10.61 21.59
CA THR A 380 19.33 -11.90 22.14
C THR A 380 20.38 -12.53 21.22
N ASP A 381 21.04 -13.60 21.67
CA ASP A 381 22.02 -14.35 20.87
C ASP A 381 23.15 -13.43 20.37
N ASP A 382 23.79 -12.71 21.30
CA ASP A 382 24.80 -11.68 21.02
C ASP A 382 24.34 -10.64 19.99
N SER A 383 23.06 -10.25 20.08
CA SER A 383 22.38 -9.33 19.16
C SER A 383 22.26 -9.83 17.73
N LYS A 384 22.42 -11.14 17.47
CA LYS A 384 22.08 -11.77 16.17
C LYS A 384 20.58 -12.00 16.00
N GLN A 385 19.82 -11.90 17.09
CA GLN A 385 18.38 -12.03 17.11
C GLN A 385 17.72 -10.84 17.81
N ALA A 386 16.59 -10.41 17.30
CA ALA A 386 15.70 -9.46 17.93
C ALA A 386 14.35 -10.12 18.16
N ARG A 387 13.93 -10.23 19.41
CA ARG A 387 12.59 -10.67 19.81
C ARG A 387 11.69 -9.44 19.89
N LEU A 388 10.73 -9.34 18.98
CA LEU A 388 9.72 -8.28 18.92
C LEU A 388 8.46 -8.79 19.61
N THR A 389 7.91 -8.02 20.55
CA THR A 389 6.66 -8.34 21.27
C THR A 389 5.64 -7.23 21.14
N LEU A 390 4.41 -7.59 20.75
CA LEU A 390 3.21 -6.73 20.64
C LEU A 390 2.00 -7.53 21.12
N ASN A 391 1.18 -6.97 22.02
CA ASN A 391 -0.07 -7.60 22.50
C ASN A 391 0.08 -9.11 22.82
N ASP A 392 1.12 -9.46 23.60
CA ASP A 392 1.49 -10.83 23.99
C ASP A 392 1.87 -11.80 22.83
N LYS A 393 1.88 -11.32 21.58
CA LYS A 393 2.35 -12.06 20.41
C LYS A 393 3.84 -11.80 20.19
N THR A 394 4.49 -12.62 19.38
CA THR A 394 5.93 -12.51 19.15
C THR A 394 6.31 -12.80 17.70
N VAL A 395 7.20 -11.97 17.17
CA VAL A 395 8.03 -12.26 16.00
C VAL A 395 9.50 -12.25 16.42
N VAL A 396 10.26 -13.24 15.94
CA VAL A 396 11.72 -13.24 16.09
C VAL A 396 12.34 -12.87 14.75
N ALA A 397 13.06 -11.75 14.70
CA ALA A 397 13.92 -11.40 13.58
C ALA A 397 15.32 -11.96 13.83
N LYS A 398 15.89 -12.67 12.86
CA LYS A 398 17.22 -13.28 12.97
C LYS A 398 18.08 -12.91 11.77
N ILE A 399 19.32 -12.46 12.02
CA ILE A 399 20.34 -12.32 10.97
C ILE A 399 20.78 -13.73 10.56
N THR A 400 20.64 -14.04 9.28
CA THR A 400 21.03 -15.34 8.70
C THR A 400 22.20 -15.26 7.73
N SER A 401 22.59 -14.05 7.31
CA SER A 401 23.80 -13.88 6.51
C SER A 401 25.05 -14.12 7.36
N PRO A 402 26.13 -14.66 6.76
CA PRO A 402 27.39 -14.87 7.48
C PRO A 402 28.06 -13.54 7.85
N GLY A 403 28.87 -13.56 8.90
CA GLY A 403 29.70 -12.42 9.33
C GLY A 403 29.27 -11.79 10.65
N ASP A 404 29.77 -10.58 10.90
CA ASP A 404 29.73 -9.93 12.22
C ASP A 404 28.56 -8.94 12.38
N LEU A 405 27.61 -8.93 11.45
CA LEU A 405 26.41 -8.08 11.53
C LEU A 405 25.62 -8.37 12.80
N VAL A 406 25.22 -7.32 13.51
CA VAL A 406 24.41 -7.41 14.73
C VAL A 406 23.29 -6.39 14.68
N PHE A 407 22.17 -6.71 15.32
CA PHE A 407 21.10 -5.76 15.53
C PHE A 407 21.49 -4.73 16.59
N LYS A 408 20.92 -3.54 16.44
CA LYS A 408 20.82 -2.52 17.48
C LYS A 408 19.43 -1.90 17.43
N THR A 409 19.08 -1.17 18.48
CA THR A 409 17.86 -0.35 18.50
C THR A 409 18.21 1.13 18.48
N LEU A 410 17.43 1.92 17.75
CA LEU A 410 17.52 3.37 17.71
C LEU A 410 16.13 3.97 18.03
N GLN A 411 16.13 5.24 18.40
CA GLN A 411 14.91 6.03 18.43
C GLN A 411 14.54 6.43 16.99
N ALA A 412 13.24 6.48 16.69
CA ALA A 412 12.75 6.95 15.39
C ALA A 412 12.78 8.48 15.32
N VAL A 413 13.99 9.05 15.31
CA VAL A 413 14.25 10.48 15.24
C VAL A 413 15.46 10.74 14.37
N ARG A 414 15.57 11.98 13.88
CA ARG A 414 16.68 12.45 13.06
C ARG A 414 18.03 12.20 13.73
N ALA A 415 19.02 11.78 12.96
CA ALA A 415 20.36 11.64 13.47
C ALA A 415 20.95 13.02 13.85
N PRO A 416 21.83 13.10 14.87
CA PRO A 416 22.47 14.37 15.24
C PRO A 416 23.28 15.02 14.12
N SER A 417 23.67 14.25 13.11
CA SER A 417 24.43 14.69 11.94
C SER A 417 23.56 15.29 10.82
N ASP A 418 22.24 15.16 10.90
CA ASP A 418 21.38 15.54 9.78
C ASP A 418 21.29 17.07 9.62
N PRO A 419 21.10 17.58 8.39
CA PRO A 419 21.00 19.03 8.14
C PRO A 419 19.82 19.64 8.90
N PRO A 420 19.88 20.85 9.47
CA PRO A 420 18.78 21.38 10.28
C PRO A 420 17.44 21.40 9.53
N LEU A 421 16.33 21.23 10.26
CA LEU A 421 14.98 21.44 9.71
C LEU A 421 14.85 22.87 9.15
N PRO A 422 13.91 23.11 8.22
CA PRO A 422 13.52 24.46 7.82
C PRO A 422 13.18 25.33 9.04
N GLU A 423 13.45 26.64 8.95
CA GLU A 423 13.09 27.58 10.02
C GLU A 423 11.57 27.49 10.32
N GLY A 424 11.22 27.19 11.57
CA GLY A 424 9.84 26.97 12.01
C GLY A 424 9.30 25.56 11.78
N GLY A 425 10.06 24.66 11.16
CA GLY A 425 9.71 23.25 10.98
C GLY A 425 9.89 22.42 12.25
N THR A 426 9.07 21.38 12.41
CA THR A 426 9.17 20.41 13.52
C THR A 426 8.81 19.02 13.00
N ASP A 427 9.51 17.99 13.47
CA ASP A 427 9.09 16.60 13.23
C ASP A 427 7.95 16.22 14.17
N LEU A 428 6.95 15.52 13.63
CA LEU A 428 5.93 14.89 14.44
C LEU A 428 6.55 13.80 15.31
N PRO A 429 6.14 13.67 16.59
CA PRO A 429 6.71 12.69 17.48
C PRO A 429 6.34 11.26 17.05
N ASN A 430 7.34 10.40 16.92
CA ASN A 430 7.18 8.96 16.62
C ASN A 430 7.04 8.15 17.91
N THR A 431 6.05 8.52 18.74
CA THR A 431 5.86 7.96 20.09
C THR A 431 5.62 6.45 20.03
N GLY A 432 6.39 5.69 20.80
CA GLY A 432 6.25 4.22 20.88
C GLY A 432 6.93 3.46 19.74
N VAL A 433 7.58 4.14 18.79
CA VAL A 433 8.29 3.51 17.68
C VAL A 433 9.75 3.23 18.07
N THR A 434 10.19 2.00 17.85
CA THR A 434 11.59 1.59 17.89
C THR A 434 12.09 1.31 16.47
N VAL A 435 13.31 1.75 16.16
CA VAL A 435 13.98 1.35 14.91
C VAL A 435 14.89 0.16 15.22
N LEU A 436 14.61 -0.98 14.60
CA LEU A 436 15.54 -2.11 14.54
C LEU A 436 16.53 -1.85 13.40
N ALA A 437 17.83 -1.82 13.71
CA ALA A 437 18.85 -1.44 12.75
C ALA A 437 20.04 -2.39 12.73
N ILE A 438 20.77 -2.41 11.62
CA ILE A 438 22.07 -3.10 11.46
C ILE A 438 23.02 -2.11 10.78
N ASP A 439 24.18 -1.85 11.40
CA ASP A 439 25.24 -1.10 10.73
C ASP A 439 25.99 -2.04 9.78
N VAL A 440 26.17 -1.58 8.54
CA VAL A 440 26.73 -2.34 7.44
C VAL A 440 28.00 -1.65 6.97
N ALA A 441 29.14 -2.34 7.07
CA ALA A 441 30.41 -1.78 6.65
C ALA A 441 30.47 -1.56 5.13
N GLN A 442 31.42 -0.75 4.67
CA GLN A 442 31.71 -0.62 3.23
C GLN A 442 32.16 -1.96 2.61
N GLY A 443 32.19 -2.02 1.28
CA GLY A 443 32.60 -3.20 0.51
C GLY A 443 31.44 -4.10 0.09
N ASN A 444 31.72 -5.41 -0.05
CA ASN A 444 30.72 -6.41 -0.40
C ASN A 444 30.01 -6.88 0.87
N GLN A 445 28.71 -6.68 0.93
CA GLN A 445 27.89 -7.03 2.09
C GLN A 445 26.62 -7.75 1.66
N THR A 446 26.21 -8.73 2.47
CA THR A 446 24.89 -9.33 2.38
C THR A 446 24.24 -9.25 3.75
N VAL A 447 23.08 -8.60 3.81
CA VAL A 447 22.27 -8.53 5.03
C VAL A 447 21.04 -9.37 4.78
N SER A 448 20.96 -10.54 5.42
CA SER A 448 19.78 -11.41 5.34
C SER A 448 19.12 -11.48 6.71
N VAL A 449 17.87 -11.05 6.80
CA VAL A 449 17.07 -11.07 8.04
C VAL A 449 15.81 -11.89 7.80
N VAL A 450 15.60 -12.90 8.65
CA VAL A 450 14.38 -13.72 8.63
C VAL A 450 13.49 -13.35 9.80
N PHE A 451 12.28 -12.88 9.51
CA PHE A 451 11.20 -12.68 10.48
C PHE A 451 10.39 -13.97 10.62
N THR A 452 10.33 -14.48 11.85
CA THR A 452 9.62 -15.71 12.21
C THR A 452 8.54 -15.40 13.25
N PRO A 453 7.29 -15.15 12.82
CA PRO A 453 6.16 -15.15 13.72
C PRO A 453 6.06 -16.47 14.48
N GLN A 454 5.82 -16.39 15.78
CA GLN A 454 5.72 -17.56 16.65
C GLN A 454 4.30 -18.13 16.58
N TRP A 455 3.98 -18.78 15.47
CA TRP A 455 2.67 -19.39 15.26
C TRP A 455 2.40 -20.53 16.25
N PRO A 456 1.17 -20.66 16.78
CA PRO A 456 0.80 -21.83 17.58
C PRO A 456 1.05 -23.14 16.82
N GLY A 457 1.77 -24.08 17.45
CA GLY A 457 2.05 -25.39 16.87
C GLY A 457 3.06 -25.40 15.70
N TYR A 458 3.74 -24.29 15.43
CA TYR A 458 4.82 -24.23 14.45
C TYR A 458 6.15 -23.94 15.13
N THR A 459 7.15 -24.72 14.75
CA THR A 459 8.55 -24.44 15.05
C THR A 459 9.29 -24.44 13.72
N ALA A 460 10.03 -23.38 13.43
CA ALA A 460 10.89 -23.36 12.26
C ALA A 460 11.99 -24.42 12.44
N THR A 461 11.97 -25.48 11.64
CA THR A 461 12.92 -26.60 11.76
C THR A 461 14.20 -26.38 10.94
N ASN A 462 14.17 -25.49 9.95
CA ASN A 462 15.21 -25.41 8.93
C ASN A 462 15.93 -24.05 8.96
N THR A 463 17.26 -24.11 8.94
CA THR A 463 18.11 -22.94 8.71
C THR A 463 17.90 -22.42 7.30
N THR A 464 17.61 -21.12 7.17
CA THR A 464 17.43 -20.48 5.87
C THR A 464 18.73 -20.50 5.09
N LYS A 465 18.71 -21.09 3.90
CA LYS A 465 19.85 -21.11 2.98
C LYS A 465 20.14 -19.70 2.48
N GLN A 466 21.42 -19.32 2.44
CA GLN A 466 21.86 -18.09 1.81
C GLN A 466 21.93 -18.28 0.29
N VAL A 467 21.11 -17.55 -0.47
CA VAL A 467 21.08 -17.61 -1.94
C VAL A 467 21.18 -16.20 -2.51
N PRO A 468 22.08 -15.92 -3.46
CA PRO A 468 22.17 -14.59 -4.07
C PRO A 468 20.85 -14.18 -4.76
N LEU A 469 20.48 -12.91 -4.70
CA LEU A 469 19.25 -12.36 -5.28
C LEU A 469 19.14 -12.68 -6.78
N SER A 470 20.26 -12.67 -7.50
CA SER A 470 20.31 -13.04 -8.92
C SER A 470 19.93 -14.51 -9.21
N ALA A 471 19.94 -15.37 -8.20
CA ALA A 471 19.59 -16.79 -8.29
C ALA A 471 18.24 -17.10 -7.61
N TRP A 472 17.50 -16.10 -7.14
CA TRP A 472 16.18 -16.31 -6.57
C TRP A 472 15.21 -16.79 -7.64
N ASN A 473 14.54 -17.90 -7.32
CA ASN A 473 13.43 -18.47 -8.06
C ASN A 473 12.48 -19.15 -7.06
N LEU A 474 11.37 -19.73 -7.54
CA LEU A 474 10.35 -20.29 -6.65
C LEU A 474 10.86 -21.44 -5.76
N THR A 475 11.92 -22.15 -6.13
CA THR A 475 12.46 -23.29 -5.34
C THR A 475 13.84 -23.03 -4.72
N SER A 476 14.41 -21.84 -4.95
CA SER A 476 15.79 -21.49 -4.60
C SER A 476 16.15 -21.68 -3.12
N HIS A 477 15.17 -21.53 -2.22
CA HIS A 477 15.31 -21.63 -0.77
C HIS A 477 14.66 -22.90 -0.18
N ASP A 478 14.20 -23.82 -1.04
CA ASP A 478 13.61 -25.07 -0.58
C ASP A 478 14.67 -25.92 0.13
N THR A 479 14.29 -26.45 1.27
CA THR A 479 15.09 -27.41 2.02
C THR A 479 14.51 -28.79 1.77
N TYR A 480 15.13 -29.55 0.86
CA TYR A 480 14.77 -30.96 0.68
C TYR A 480 15.20 -31.74 1.90
N ASP A 481 14.24 -32.32 2.61
CA ASP A 481 14.50 -33.25 3.69
C ASP A 481 15.01 -34.56 3.08
N THR A 482 16.32 -34.79 3.06
CA THR A 482 16.92 -36.01 2.46
C THR A 482 16.71 -37.26 3.31
N HIS A 483 15.86 -37.21 4.35
CA HIS A 483 15.56 -38.34 5.22
C HIS A 483 14.13 -38.86 5.00
N ASN A 484 13.84 -39.40 3.81
CA ASN A 484 12.80 -40.44 3.65
C ASN A 484 12.83 -41.19 2.30
N GLU A 485 14.01 -41.49 1.76
CA GLU A 485 14.14 -42.48 0.68
C GLU A 485 15.07 -43.63 1.09
N THR A 486 14.63 -44.42 2.07
CA THR A 486 15.03 -45.84 2.17
C THR A 486 13.77 -46.68 2.27
N GLY A 487 13.24 -47.02 1.09
CA GLY A 487 12.01 -47.80 0.98
C GLY A 487 11.70 -48.15 -0.46
N ALA A 488 12.71 -48.59 -1.23
CA ALA A 488 12.49 -49.26 -2.49
C ALA A 488 11.64 -50.51 -2.24
N HIS A 489 10.38 -50.49 -2.66
CA HIS A 489 9.66 -51.70 -3.03
C HIS A 489 9.08 -51.55 -4.43
N ASN A 490 9.72 -52.28 -5.33
CA ASN A 490 9.33 -52.60 -6.69
C ASN A 490 7.92 -53.23 -6.71
N GLY A 491 7.03 -52.72 -7.56
CA GLY A 491 5.67 -53.23 -7.68
C GLY A 491 4.90 -52.65 -8.86
N THR A 492 5.25 -53.07 -10.08
CA THR A 492 4.40 -52.95 -11.27
C THR A 492 3.15 -53.82 -11.14
N HIS A 493 1.94 -53.26 -11.34
CA HIS A 493 0.95 -53.72 -12.35
C HIS A 493 -0.48 -53.15 -12.16
N THR A 494 -0.98 -52.62 -13.28
CA THR A 494 -2.35 -52.71 -13.86
C THR A 494 -3.57 -51.99 -13.27
N ALA A 495 -4.29 -51.40 -14.22
CA ALA A 495 -5.60 -50.75 -14.14
C ALA A 495 -6.80 -51.71 -14.03
N ASN A 496 -7.93 -51.08 -13.62
CA ASN A 496 -9.35 -51.34 -13.88
C ASN A 496 -10.19 -51.71 -12.65
N GLY A 497 -11.35 -51.05 -12.54
CA GLY A 497 -12.50 -51.56 -11.79
C GLY A 497 -13.33 -50.50 -11.10
N THR A 498 -14.36 -50.02 -11.79
CA THR A 498 -15.59 -49.44 -11.23
C THR A 498 -16.20 -50.33 -10.15
N ASP A 499 -16.69 -49.76 -9.04
CA ASP A 499 -18.06 -50.04 -8.60
C ASP A 499 -18.62 -48.99 -7.64
N THR A 500 -19.88 -48.69 -7.85
CA THR A 500 -20.79 -47.91 -7.02
C THR A 500 -21.25 -48.70 -5.79
N GLN A 501 -21.43 -48.04 -4.62
CA GLN A 501 -22.65 -48.25 -3.82
C GLN A 501 -22.88 -47.20 -2.72
N ASN A 502 -24.17 -46.89 -2.58
CA ASN A 502 -24.85 -46.05 -1.60
C ASN A 502 -24.56 -46.41 -0.13
N GLY A 503 -24.52 -45.38 0.72
CA GLY A 503 -24.68 -45.50 2.16
C GLY A 503 -25.23 -44.21 2.75
N THR A 504 -26.55 -44.16 2.92
CA THR A 504 -27.30 -43.15 3.67
C THR A 504 -27.08 -43.35 5.17
N SER A 505 -26.82 -42.27 5.91
CA SER A 505 -27.22 -42.18 7.32
C SER A 505 -27.36 -40.72 7.77
N THR A 506 -28.36 -40.52 8.62
CA THR A 506 -29.01 -39.30 9.08
C THR A 506 -28.38 -38.71 10.35
N HIS A 507 -28.48 -37.38 10.46
CA HIS A 507 -28.61 -36.53 11.66
C HIS A 507 -27.97 -36.95 13.00
N ASN A 508 -27.16 -36.05 13.57
CA ASN A 508 -27.60 -35.20 14.68
C ASN A 508 -26.64 -34.01 14.87
N GLY A 509 -27.22 -32.82 15.02
CA GLY A 509 -26.49 -31.58 15.27
C GLY A 509 -26.23 -31.31 16.74
N THR A 510 -25.37 -30.34 16.99
CA THR A 510 -25.48 -29.39 18.09
C THR A 510 -24.73 -28.12 17.69
N ASP A 511 -25.50 -27.04 17.55
CA ASP A 511 -25.03 -25.67 17.41
C ASP A 511 -24.30 -25.22 18.68
N GLY A 512 -23.16 -24.57 18.50
CA GLY A 512 -22.44 -23.84 19.53
C GLY A 512 -21.92 -22.53 18.96
N LYS A 513 -22.79 -21.54 18.81
CA LYS A 513 -22.41 -20.15 18.53
C LYS A 513 -21.81 -19.54 19.79
N VAL A 514 -20.55 -19.12 19.71
CA VAL A 514 -19.92 -18.24 20.70
C VAL A 514 -19.94 -16.83 20.11
N GLU A 515 -20.83 -16.00 20.64
CA GLU A 515 -20.79 -14.55 20.43
C GLU A 515 -19.64 -13.97 21.26
N ASN A 516 -18.73 -13.23 20.63
CA ASN A 516 -17.74 -12.41 21.32
C ASN A 516 -17.86 -10.97 20.78
N SER A 517 -18.68 -10.16 21.45
CA SER A 517 -18.81 -8.73 21.19
C SER A 517 -17.86 -7.94 22.09
N ALA A 518 -16.79 -7.39 21.53
CA ALA A 518 -15.98 -6.37 22.20
C ALA A 518 -16.33 -4.99 21.61
N HIS A 519 -17.39 -4.37 22.14
CA HIS A 519 -17.72 -2.98 21.85
C HIS A 519 -16.73 -2.04 22.57
N ARG A 520 -15.92 -1.30 21.82
CA ARG A 520 -15.33 -0.03 22.28
C ARG A 520 -16.35 1.08 22.08
N LYS A 521 -16.73 1.75 23.17
CA LYS A 521 -17.51 2.99 23.15
C LYS A 521 -16.56 4.16 22.88
N SER A 522 -16.74 4.87 21.79
CA SER A 522 -16.29 6.27 21.66
C SER A 522 -17.52 7.18 21.75
N HIS A 523 -17.45 8.17 22.63
CA HIS A 523 -18.44 9.24 22.73
C HIS A 523 -18.18 10.22 21.58
N MET A 524 -19.17 10.40 20.71
CA MET A 524 -19.11 11.28 19.53
C MET A 524 -19.98 12.51 19.82
N ASP A 525 -19.33 13.64 20.14
CA ASP A 525 -20.00 14.95 20.14
C ASP A 525 -20.03 15.47 18.70
N LEU A 526 -21.25 15.70 18.22
CA LEU A 526 -21.58 16.02 16.84
C LEU A 526 -21.39 17.52 16.58
N TYR A 527 -20.39 17.90 15.78
CA TYR A 527 -20.32 19.23 15.16
C TYR A 527 -20.24 19.07 13.64
N VAL A 528 -21.35 19.42 12.97
CA VAL A 528 -21.47 19.51 11.52
C VAL A 528 -20.90 20.86 11.08
N LEU A 529 -19.81 20.86 10.33
CA LEU A 529 -19.35 22.04 9.59
C LEU A 529 -19.08 21.68 8.12
N SER A 530 -19.68 22.48 7.26
CA SER A 530 -19.78 22.34 5.81
C SER A 530 -18.44 22.50 5.09
N VAL A 531 -18.27 21.71 4.03
CA VAL A 531 -17.17 21.73 3.06
C VAL A 531 -17.09 23.07 2.34
N LEU A 532 -16.05 23.86 2.61
CA LEU A 532 -15.66 25.05 1.82
C LEU A 532 -14.19 25.47 2.05
N VAL A 533 -13.28 24.51 2.23
CA VAL A 533 -11.85 24.80 2.40
C VAL A 533 -11.02 23.87 1.50
N ALA A 534 -11.01 24.16 0.20
CA ALA A 534 -10.05 23.56 -0.74
C ALA A 534 -9.34 24.61 -1.63
N LEU A 535 -9.54 25.90 -1.38
CA LEU A 535 -8.94 27.00 -2.17
C LEU A 535 -8.16 28.02 -1.32
N GLY A 536 -7.87 27.71 -0.05
CA GLY A 536 -7.33 28.68 0.91
C GLY A 536 -5.83 28.61 1.23
N ALA A 537 -5.06 27.69 0.63
CA ALA A 537 -3.67 27.44 1.08
C ALA A 537 -2.58 28.00 0.16
N TYR A 538 -2.91 28.66 -0.95
CA TYR A 538 -1.93 29.34 -1.81
C TYR A 538 -2.50 30.66 -2.34
N LEU A 539 -2.59 31.65 -1.44
CA LEU A 539 -2.53 33.08 -1.73
C LEU A 539 -1.71 33.78 -0.65
#